data_AF-A0A8T4P3J4-F1
#
_entry.id   AF-A0A8T4P3J4-F1
#
_cell.length_a   1.000
_cell.length_b   1.000
_cell.length_c   1.000
_cell.angle_alpha   90.00
_cell.angle_beta   90.00
_cell.angle_gamma   90.00
#
_symmetry.space_group_name_H-M   'P 1'
#
loop_
_entity.id
_entity.type
_entity.pdbx_description
1 polymer ?
#
loop_
_entity_poly.entity_id
_entity_poly.type
_entity_poly.pdbx_seq_one_letter_code
_entity_poly.pdbx_strand_id
1 'polypeptide(L)' 'MVKIQKLPSGQLVITIPKRLAEYEGLDRGMDLVFKKHKEGFILEINKEKK' A
#
# COMPACT_ATOMS: atom_id res chain seq x y z
N MET A 1 -8.84 12.14 -1.54
CA MET A 1 -9.36 11.09 -2.44
C MET A 1 -8.21 10.55 -3.27
N VAL A 2 -8.01 9.24 -3.32
CA VAL A 2 -6.99 8.59 -4.15
C VAL A 2 -7.66 7.76 -5.23
N LYS A 3 -7.07 7.70 -6.42
CA LYS A 3 -7.60 6.93 -7.56
C LYS A 3 -6.83 5.63 -7.70
N ILE A 4 -7.54 4.56 -8.03
CA ILE A 4 -6.93 3.31 -8.48
C ILE A 4 -6.61 3.47 -9.97
N GLN A 5 -5.38 3.17 -10.34
CA GLN A 5 -4.91 3.19 -11.72
C GLN A 5 -4.66 1.76 -12.19
N LYS A 6 -4.88 1.49 -13.48
CA LYS A 6 -4.56 0.20 -14.10
C LYS A 6 -3.42 0.41 -15.08
N LEU A 7 -2.30 -0.28 -14.87
CA LEU A 7 -1.16 -0.26 -15.78
C LEU A 7 -1.46 -1.12 -17.02
N PRO A 8 -0.74 -0.91 -18.14
CA PRO A 8 -0.87 -1.75 -19.34
C PRO A 8 -0.63 -3.25 -19.08
N SER A 9 0.17 -3.60 -18.07
CA SER A 9 0.40 -4.98 -17.62
C SER A 9 -0.84 -5.64 -16.98
N GLY A 10 -1.90 -4.88 -16.73
CA GLY A 10 -3.08 -5.31 -16.00
C GLY A 10 -3.00 -5.10 -14.48
N GLN A 11 -1.84 -4.71 -13.96
CA GLN A 11 -1.64 -4.46 -12.54
C GLN A 11 -2.39 -3.22 -12.07
N LEU A 12 -3.07 -3.32 -10.92
CA LEU A 12 -3.70 -2.19 -10.25
C LEU A 12 -2.70 -1.50 -9.32
N VAL A 13 -2.71 -0.17 -9.34
CA VAL A 13 -1.83 0.68 -8.51
C VAL A 13 -2.68 1.65 -7.72
N ILE A 14 -2.41 1.74 -6.43
CA ILE A 14 -3.00 2.74 -5.53
C ILE A 14 -1.89 3.74 -5.18
N THR A 15 -2.15 5.02 -5.37
CA THR A 15 -1.21 6.06 -4.99
C THR A 15 -1.40 6.42 -3.52
N ILE A 16 -0.33 6.31 -2.73
CA ILE A 16 -0.31 6.75 -1.33
C ILE A 16 0.19 8.21 -1.29
N PRO A 17 -0.57 9.16 -0.71
CA PRO A 17 -0.11 10.54 -0.55
C PRO A 17 1.17 10.62 0.29
N LYS A 18 2.11 11.49 -0.13
CA LYS A 18 3.42 11.65 0.51
C LYS A 18 3.35 11.79 2.03
N ARG A 19 2.44 12.64 2.55
CA ARG A 19 2.28 12.86 3.99
C ARG A 19 1.88 11.60 4.76
N LEU A 20 1.06 10.72 4.16
CA LEU A 20 0.67 9.45 4.80
C LEU A 20 1.81 8.44 4.74
N ALA A 21 2.53 8.38 3.61
CA ALA A 21 3.72 7.55 3.51
C ALA A 21 4.77 7.93 4.55
N GLU A 22 5.04 9.22 4.73
CA GLU A 22 5.98 9.72 5.74
C GLU A 22 5.52 9.42 7.18
N TYR A 23 4.22 9.59 7.46
CA TYR A 23 3.65 9.31 8.78
C TYR A 23 3.76 7.82 9.16
N GLU A 24 3.48 6.94 8.20
CA GLU A 24 3.57 5.48 8.38
C GLU A 24 5.00 4.94 8.21
N GLY A 25 5.96 5.77 7.79
CA GLY A 25 7.34 5.35 7.52
C GLY A 25 7.48 4.43 6.30
N LEU A 26 6.65 4.62 5.28
CA LEU A 26 6.69 3.87 4.02
C LEU A 26 7.76 4.43 3.08
N ASP A 27 8.67 3.57 2.65
CA ASP A 27 9.72 3.88 1.69
C ASP A 27 9.66 2.97 0.46
N ARG A 28 10.33 3.38 -0.62
CA ARG A 28 10.37 2.66 -1.88
C ARG A 28 11.02 1.28 -1.67
N GLY A 29 10.33 0.25 -2.15
CA GLY A 29 10.84 -1.14 -2.07
C GLY A 29 10.49 -1.85 -0.76
N MET A 30 9.69 -1.22 0.12
CA MET A 30 9.14 -1.91 1.28
C MET A 30 8.03 -2.89 0.89
N ASP A 31 8.03 -4.04 1.55
CA ASP A 31 6.97 -5.04 1.42
C ASP A 31 5.81 -4.74 2.38
N LEU A 32 4.60 -4.77 1.83
CA LEU A 32 3.34 -4.59 2.55
C LEU A 32 2.49 -5.85 2.44
N VAL A 33 1.80 -6.20 3.52
CA VAL A 33 0.87 -7.33 3.55
C VAL A 33 -0.55 -6.81 3.53
N PHE A 34 -1.36 -7.37 2.64
CA PHE A 34 -2.80 -7.17 2.64
C PHE A 34 -3.46 -8.08 3.67
N LYS A 35 -4.20 -7.49 4.61
CA LYS A 35 -5.11 -8.22 5.49
C LYS A 35 -6.56 -7.96 5.10
N LYS A 36 -7.38 -9.01 5.14
CA LYS A 36 -8.82 -8.90 4.89
C LYS A 36 -9.52 -8.23 6.07
N HIS A 37 -10.40 -7.28 5.78
CA HIS A 37 -11.30 -6.64 6.74
C HIS A 37 -12.75 -6.78 6.26
N LYS A 38 -13.73 -6.65 7.16
CA LYS A 38 -15.16 -6.88 6.83
C LYS A 38 -15.67 -6.00 5.68
N GLU A 39 -15.14 -4.78 5.58
CA GLU A 39 -15.55 -3.77 4.59
C GLU A 39 -14.40 -3.37 3.64
N GLY A 40 -13.33 -4.16 3.58
CA GLY A 40 -12.19 -3.82 2.73
C GLY A 40 -10.92 -4.59 3.05
N PHE A 41 -9.78 -3.93 2.92
CA PHE A 41 -8.47 -4.48 3.23
C PHE A 41 -7.64 -3.47 4.00
N ILE A 42 -6.73 -3.98 4.81
CA ILE A 42 -5.74 -3.20 5.55
C ILE A 42 -4.38 -3.50 4.94
N LEU A 43 -3.58 -2.44 4.74
CA LEU A 43 -2.18 -2.54 4.38
C LEU A 43 -1.37 -2.47 5.67
N GLU A 44 -0.65 -3.53 6.00
CA GLU A 44 0.29 -3.53 7.11
C GLU A 44 1.72 -3.64 6.61
N ILE A 45 2.63 -2.89 7.24
CA ILE A 45 4.07 -3.02 6.99
C ILE A 45 4.51 -4.38 7.49
N ASN A 46 5.13 -5.18 6.62
CA ASN A 46 5.69 -6.45 7.07
C ASN A 46 6.89 -6.17 7.98
N LYS A 47 6.69 -6.26 9.31
CA LYS A 47 7.74 -6.08 10.32
C LYS A 47 8.57 -7.33 10.53
N GLU A 48 8.49 -8.33 9.67
CA GLU A 48 9.44 -9.45 9.67
C GLU A 48 10.84 -8.91 9.36
N LYS A 49 11.53 -8.52 10.43
CA LYS A 49 12.98 -8.36 10.45
C LYS A 49 13.60 -9.65 9.93
N LYS A 50 14.21 -9.58 8.75
CA LYS A 50 15.38 -10.38 8.41
C LYS A 50 16.49 -9.45 8.00
#